data_AF-A0A0K8TAK6-F1
#
_entry.id   AF-A0A0K8TAK6-F1
#
_cell.length_a   1.000
_cell.length_b   1.000
_cell.length_c   1.000
_cell.angle_alpha   90.00
_cell.angle_beta   90.00
_cell.angle_gamma   90.00
#
_symmetry.space_group_name_H-M   'P 1'
#
loop_
_entity.id
_entity.type
_entity.pdbx_description
1 polymer ?
#
loop_
_entity_poly.entity_id
_entity_poly.type
_entity_poly.pdbx_seq_one_letter_code
_entity_poly.pdbx_strand_id
1 'polypeptide(L)'
;WPGRKQKKKSSVDVKKKEEEKTKSYLKLRREREQFRKRLVEIIVNKDLAAESVVDKPPTEHERQILRYQYYIKYGVDTEHVSPIDYRWIGKILGMIPNHLKTNEDHLTEMFHEMEENYLHTVKKSVVDFVLQDPADVIVPPKQQ
;
A
#
# COMPACT_ATOMS: atom_id res chain seq x y z
N TRP A 1 1.98 -33.59 -30.93
CA TRP A 1 1.52 -33.43 -29.54
C TRP A 1 2.20 -34.47 -28.66
N PRO A 2 2.83 -34.08 -27.54
CA PRO A 2 2.79 -34.97 -26.37
C PRO A 2 2.44 -34.24 -25.05
N GLY A 3 1.33 -34.70 -24.46
CA GLY A 3 1.08 -34.93 -23.03
C GLY A 3 1.63 -33.97 -21.98
N ARG A 4 0.89 -32.89 -21.69
CA ARG A 4 1.08 -32.05 -20.49
C ARG A 4 0.53 -32.79 -19.25
N LYS A 5 1.39 -33.47 -18.48
CA LYS A 5 0.99 -34.09 -17.19
C LYS A 5 0.66 -33.00 -16.16
N GLN A 6 -0.64 -32.79 -15.89
CA GLN A 6 -1.09 -31.94 -14.79
C GLN A 6 -0.80 -32.65 -13.45
N LYS A 7 0.22 -32.18 -12.73
CA LYS A 7 0.55 -32.62 -11.37
C LYS A 7 -0.55 -32.10 -10.43
N LYS A 8 -1.52 -32.96 -10.05
CA LYS A 8 -2.54 -32.63 -9.03
C LYS A 8 -1.84 -32.43 -7.69
N LYS A 9 -1.91 -31.21 -7.14
CA LYS A 9 -1.42 -30.89 -5.79
C LYS A 9 -2.28 -31.63 -4.76
N SER A 10 -1.66 -32.23 -3.75
CA SER A 10 -2.37 -32.97 -2.70
C SER A 10 -3.14 -32.02 -1.78
N SER A 11 -4.25 -32.45 -1.17
CA SER A 11 -5.02 -31.58 -0.26
C SER A 11 -4.22 -31.17 0.98
N VAL A 12 -3.21 -31.96 1.35
CA VAL A 12 -2.28 -31.69 2.46
C VAL A 12 -1.37 -30.49 2.13
N ASP A 13 -0.87 -30.41 0.89
CA ASP A 13 -0.02 -29.28 0.45
C ASP A 13 -0.80 -27.95 0.37
N VAL A 14 -2.09 -28.01 0.00
CA VAL A 14 -2.96 -26.83 -0.05
C VAL A 14 -3.24 -26.32 1.36
N LYS A 15 -3.59 -27.23 2.29
CA LYS A 15 -3.90 -26.89 3.67
C LYS A 15 -2.70 -26.32 4.42
N LYS A 16 -1.51 -26.90 4.20
CA LYS A 16 -0.25 -26.40 4.79
C LYS A 16 0.09 -24.99 4.29
N LYS A 17 -0.15 -24.70 3.01
CA LYS A 17 0.09 -23.37 2.43
C LYS A 17 -0.89 -22.31 2.94
N GLU A 18 -2.15 -22.67 3.19
CA GLU A 18 -3.13 -21.77 3.84
C GLU A 18 -2.80 -21.50 5.31
N GLU A 19 -2.35 -22.52 6.06
CA GLU A 19 -1.88 -22.34 7.43
C GLU A 19 -0.63 -21.46 7.51
N GLU A 20 0.30 -21.57 6.55
CA GLU A 20 1.46 -20.68 6.47
C GLU A 20 1.06 -19.23 6.15
N LYS A 21 0.12 -19.02 5.23
CA LYS A 21 -0.42 -17.68 4.92
C LYS A 21 -1.15 -17.06 6.11
N THR A 22 -1.96 -17.82 6.83
CA THR A 22 -2.66 -17.31 8.03
C THR A 22 -1.69 -16.99 9.16
N LYS A 23 -0.65 -17.80 9.36
CA LYS A 23 0.44 -17.48 10.31
C LYS A 23 1.21 -16.22 9.90
N SER A 24 1.47 -16.03 8.60
CA SER A 24 2.07 -14.79 8.07
C SER A 24 1.18 -13.57 8.35
N TYR A 25 -0.13 -13.68 8.06
CA TYR A 25 -1.11 -12.63 8.32
C TYR A 25 -1.18 -12.24 9.81
N LEU A 26 -1.20 -13.22 10.71
CA LEU A 26 -1.22 -12.98 12.16
C LEU A 26 0.05 -12.27 12.65
N LYS A 27 1.20 -12.60 12.06
CA LYS A 27 2.48 -11.93 12.34
C LYS A 27 2.44 -10.47 11.89
N LEU A 28 2.04 -10.21 10.64
CA LEU A 28 1.90 -8.85 10.09
C LEU A 28 0.88 -8.02 10.88
N ARG A 29 -0.23 -8.64 11.31
CA ARG A 29 -1.24 -7.98 12.16
C ARG A 29 -0.65 -7.56 13.52
N ARG A 30 0.16 -8.42 14.14
CA ARG A 30 0.81 -8.12 15.42
C ARG A 30 1.84 -7.00 15.29
N GLU A 31 2.64 -7.01 14.23
CA GLU A 31 3.59 -5.94 13.91
C GLU A 31 2.86 -4.60 13.73
N ARG A 32 1.74 -4.58 13.00
CA ARG A 32 0.87 -3.39 12.86
C ARG A 32 0.32 -2.89 14.18
N GLU A 33 -0.05 -3.78 15.09
CA GLU A 33 -0.62 -3.40 16.38
C GLU A 33 0.45 -2.84 17.33
N GLN A 34 1.63 -3.47 17.40
CA GLN A 34 2.78 -2.96 18.16
C GLN A 34 3.21 -1.59 17.64
N PHE A 35 3.19 -1.43 16.32
CA PHE A 35 3.50 -0.18 15.65
C PHE A 35 2.48 0.92 15.93
N ARG A 36 1.18 0.62 15.87
CA ARG A 36 0.11 1.56 16.27
C ARG A 36 0.25 1.97 17.73
N LYS A 37 0.59 1.03 18.63
CA LYS A 37 0.85 1.34 20.05
C LYS A 37 2.02 2.31 20.21
N ARG A 38 3.15 2.05 19.53
CA ARG A 38 4.33 2.94 19.55
C ARG A 38 4.02 4.33 18.99
N LEU A 39 3.21 4.42 17.95
CA LEU A 39 2.76 5.72 17.42
C LEU A 39 1.89 6.49 18.42
N VAL A 40 0.91 5.82 19.03
CA VAL A 40 0.08 6.44 20.06
C VAL A 40 0.95 6.91 21.21
N GLU A 41 1.94 6.12 21.61
CA GLU A 41 2.90 6.50 22.64
C GLU A 41 3.70 7.76 22.26
N ILE A 42 4.22 7.87 21.03
CA ILE A 42 4.94 9.06 20.53
C ILE A 42 4.01 10.29 20.41
N ILE A 43 2.75 10.08 20.05
CA ILE A 43 1.76 11.16 19.86
C ILE A 43 1.23 11.65 21.23
N VAL A 44 1.02 10.74 22.18
CA VAL A 44 0.47 11.02 23.52
C VAL A 44 1.56 11.53 24.46
N ASN A 45 2.77 10.96 24.43
CA ASN A 45 3.90 11.44 25.22
C ASN A 45 4.56 12.61 24.50
N LYS A 46 4.05 13.83 24.75
CA LYS A 46 4.66 15.10 24.33
C LYS A 46 6.15 15.21 24.68
N ASP A 47 6.60 14.48 25.69
CA ASP A 47 7.94 14.61 26.28
C ASP A 47 9.04 13.89 25.50
N LEU A 48 8.73 12.87 24.69
CA LEU A 48 9.74 12.21 23.82
C LEU A 48 10.10 13.04 22.58
N ALA A 49 9.24 14.00 22.20
CA ALA A 49 9.54 14.94 21.12
C ALA A 49 10.54 16.02 21.54
N ALA A 50 10.70 16.26 22.86
CA ALA A 50 11.61 17.24 23.42
C ALA A 50 13.09 16.81 23.37
N GLU A 51 13.37 15.51 23.22
CA GLU A 51 14.74 14.96 23.17
C GLU A 51 15.32 14.90 21.74
N SER A 52 14.53 15.28 20.73
CA SER A 52 15.00 15.42 19.34
C SER A 52 15.38 16.87 19.07
N VAL A 53 16.45 17.09 18.28
CA VAL A 53 17.11 18.38 17.95
C VAL A 53 16.23 19.38 17.16
N VAL A 54 14.92 19.32 17.33
CA VAL A 54 13.93 20.17 16.67
C VAL A 54 13.43 21.16 17.72
N ASP A 55 13.87 22.41 17.61
CA ASP A 55 13.62 23.51 18.57
C ASP A 55 12.13 23.79 18.88
N LYS A 56 11.19 23.13 18.20
CA LYS A 56 9.76 23.18 18.47
C LYS A 56 9.10 21.82 18.25
N PRO A 57 8.26 21.33 19.19
CA PRO A 57 7.44 20.17 18.94
C PRO A 57 6.48 20.45 17.77
N PRO A 58 6.23 19.46 16.89
CA PRO A 58 5.37 19.66 15.74
C PRO A 58 3.95 20.07 16.16
N THR A 59 3.40 21.02 15.43
CA THR A 59 2.03 21.53 15.56
C THR A 59 1.04 20.39 15.34
N GLU A 60 -0.18 20.50 15.87
CA GLU A 60 -1.23 19.49 15.69
C GLU A 60 -1.48 19.14 14.22
N HIS A 61 -1.51 20.15 13.34
CA HIS A 61 -1.62 19.96 11.90
C HIS A 61 -0.43 19.19 11.29
N GLU A 62 0.80 19.50 11.72
CA GLU A 62 2.01 18.81 11.25
C GLU A 62 2.02 17.35 11.71
N ARG A 63 1.57 17.09 12.95
CA ARG A 63 1.38 15.73 13.47
C ARG A 63 0.36 14.94 12.65
N GLN A 64 -0.74 15.58 12.23
CA GLN A 64 -1.75 14.95 11.38
C GLN A 64 -1.19 14.62 9.98
N ILE A 65 -0.43 15.53 9.37
CA ILE A 65 0.26 15.27 8.09
C ILE A 65 1.26 14.11 8.24
N LEU A 66 2.08 14.13 9.29
CA LEU A 66 3.05 13.07 9.55
C LEU A 66 2.35 11.73 9.75
N ARG A 67 1.26 11.69 10.52
CA ARG A 67 0.44 10.49 10.72
C ARG A 67 -0.14 9.97 9.41
N TYR A 68 -0.64 10.86 8.56
CA TYR A 68 -1.19 10.54 7.25
C TYR A 68 -0.14 9.91 6.32
N GLN A 69 0.99 10.60 6.11
CA GLN A 69 2.11 10.12 5.29
C GLN A 69 2.65 8.77 5.79
N TYR A 70 2.68 8.60 7.11
CA TYR A 70 3.14 7.39 7.74
C TYR A 70 2.18 6.20 7.57
N TYR A 71 0.86 6.43 7.63
CA TYR A 71 -0.11 5.38 7.31
C TYR A 71 -0.10 4.99 5.84
N ILE A 72 0.13 5.91 4.91
CA ILE A 72 0.32 5.57 3.50
C ILE A 72 1.53 4.64 3.37
N LYS A 73 2.64 4.95 4.03
CA LYS A 73 3.88 4.17 3.88
C LYS A 73 3.79 2.78 4.54
N TYR A 74 3.27 2.71 5.76
CA TYR A 74 3.36 1.53 6.62
C TYR A 74 2.03 0.97 7.13
N GLY A 75 0.94 1.73 7.01
CA GLY A 75 -0.37 1.36 7.55
C GLY A 75 -1.14 0.37 6.65
N VAL A 76 -0.86 0.38 5.35
CA VAL A 76 -1.52 -0.46 4.34
C VAL A 76 -0.60 -1.58 3.88
N ASP A 77 -1.10 -2.81 3.98
CA ASP A 77 -0.42 -4.02 3.56
C ASP A 77 -0.37 -4.12 2.03
N THR A 78 0.80 -4.41 1.47
CA THR A 78 1.00 -4.58 0.03
C THR A 78 0.64 -5.98 -0.45
N GLU A 79 0.55 -6.97 0.44
CA GLU A 79 0.22 -8.37 0.07
C GLU A 79 -1.20 -8.51 -0.51
N HIS A 80 -2.11 -7.63 -0.11
CA HIS A 80 -3.52 -7.65 -0.50
C HIS A 80 -3.89 -6.57 -1.53
N VAL A 81 -2.92 -5.76 -1.95
CA VAL A 81 -3.16 -4.81 -3.04
C VAL A 81 -3.24 -5.59 -4.34
N SER A 82 -4.33 -5.41 -5.08
CA SER A 82 -4.47 -6.02 -6.40
C SER A 82 -3.28 -5.60 -7.27
N PRO A 83 -2.60 -6.52 -7.98
CA PRO A 83 -1.57 -6.12 -8.93
C PRO A 83 -2.17 -5.32 -10.09
N ILE A 84 -1.32 -4.58 -10.81
CA ILE A 84 -1.69 -3.90 -12.05
C ILE A 84 -2.18 -4.93 -13.08
N ASP A 85 -3.30 -4.63 -13.75
CA ASP A 85 -3.81 -5.47 -14.83
C ASP A 85 -2.88 -5.41 -16.05
N TYR A 86 -2.37 -6.57 -16.47
CA TYR A 86 -1.53 -6.73 -17.66
C TYR A 86 -2.17 -6.17 -18.94
N ARG A 87 -3.50 -6.09 -19.02
CA ARG A 87 -4.21 -5.47 -20.14
C ARG A 87 -3.92 -3.97 -20.25
N TRP A 88 -3.75 -3.29 -19.13
CA TRP A 88 -3.41 -1.87 -19.10
C TRP A 88 -1.97 -1.65 -19.53
N ILE A 89 -1.06 -2.50 -19.07
CA ILE A 89 0.35 -2.52 -19.51
C ILE A 89 0.44 -2.68 -21.03
N GLY A 90 -0.29 -3.63 -21.60
CA GLY A 90 -0.32 -3.85 -23.05
C GLY A 90 -0.82 -2.63 -23.84
N LYS A 91 -1.82 -1.91 -23.32
CA LYS A 91 -2.29 -0.66 -23.93
C LYS A 91 -1.23 0.44 -23.89
N ILE A 92 -0.57 0.61 -22.74
CA ILE A 92 0.46 1.63 -22.54
C ILE A 92 1.65 1.36 -23.48
N LEU A 93 2.11 0.11 -23.57
CA LEU A 93 3.12 -0.30 -24.56
C LEU A 93 2.67 -0.08 -26.00
N GLY A 94 1.37 -0.26 -26.29
CA GLY A 94 0.79 0.02 -27.60
C GLY A 94 0.85 1.51 -28.00
N MET A 95 0.86 2.42 -27.02
CA MET A 95 0.97 3.87 -27.25
C MET A 95 2.41 4.32 -27.53
N ILE A 96 3.40 3.52 -27.14
CA ILE A 96 4.81 3.84 -27.34
C ILE A 96 5.22 3.49 -28.79
N PRO A 97 5.80 4.44 -29.55
CA PRO A 97 6.38 4.17 -30.86
C PRO A 97 7.48 3.09 -30.84
N ASN A 98 7.56 2.26 -31.88
CA ASN A 98 8.47 1.10 -31.89
C ASN A 98 9.96 1.46 -31.78
N HIS A 99 10.38 2.62 -32.28
CA HIS A 99 11.78 3.09 -32.20
C HIS A 99 12.20 3.48 -30.78
N LEU A 100 11.25 3.79 -29.89
CA LEU A 100 11.51 4.07 -28.47
C LEU A 100 11.52 2.79 -27.62
N LYS A 101 10.94 1.69 -28.12
CA LYS A 101 10.95 0.39 -27.43
C LYS A 101 12.30 -0.32 -27.47
N THR A 102 13.23 0.19 -28.27
CA THR A 102 14.57 -0.37 -28.45
C THR A 102 15.43 -0.27 -27.19
N ASN A 103 15.08 0.64 -26.27
CA ASN A 103 15.77 0.83 -25.00
C ASN A 103 15.05 0.07 -23.88
N GLU A 104 15.40 -1.21 -23.71
CA GLU A 104 14.78 -2.10 -22.72
C GLU A 104 15.01 -1.64 -21.27
N ASP A 105 16.15 -1.00 -20.99
CA ASP A 105 16.47 -0.49 -19.65
C ASP A 105 15.50 0.63 -19.24
N HIS A 106 15.26 1.59 -20.13
CA HIS A 106 14.31 2.69 -19.87
C HIS A 106 12.87 2.19 -19.77
N LEU A 107 12.50 1.18 -20.55
CA LEU A 107 11.18 0.56 -20.43
C LEU A 107 11.02 -0.13 -19.07
N THR A 108 12.06 -0.82 -18.59
CA THR A 108 12.05 -1.51 -17.30
C THR A 108 11.96 -0.52 -16.15
N GLU A 109 12.74 0.57 -16.19
CA GLU A 109 12.66 1.65 -15.21
C GLU A 109 11.27 2.30 -15.19
N MET A 110 10.71 2.62 -16.36
CA MET A 110 9.34 3.12 -16.48
C MET A 110 8.32 2.17 -15.85
N PHE A 111 8.47 0.85 -16.05
CA PHE A 111 7.58 -0.12 -15.42
C PHE A 111 7.69 -0.14 -13.90
N HIS A 112 8.89 -0.05 -13.36
CA HIS A 112 9.10 0.04 -11.92
C HIS A 112 8.49 1.30 -11.32
N GLU A 113 8.67 2.45 -11.98
CA GLU A 113 8.04 3.71 -11.56
C GLU A 113 6.51 3.63 -11.60
N MET A 114 5.95 3.00 -12.64
CA MET A 114 4.51 2.79 -12.75
C MET A 114 3.97 1.87 -11.65
N GLU A 115 4.68 0.80 -11.32
CA GLU A 115 4.33 -0.12 -10.24
C GLU A 115 4.34 0.59 -8.88
N GLU A 116 5.40 1.35 -8.61
CA GLU A 116 5.51 2.14 -7.37
C GLU A 116 4.38 3.16 -7.27
N ASN A 117 4.11 3.91 -8.34
CA ASN A 117 3.08 4.94 -8.35
C ASN A 117 1.67 4.35 -8.19
N TYR A 118 1.40 3.22 -8.82
CA TYR A 118 0.15 2.49 -8.63
C TYR A 118 -0.03 2.09 -7.17
N LEU A 119 0.99 1.45 -6.59
CA LEU A 119 0.94 0.98 -5.21
C LEU A 119 0.76 2.15 -4.24
N HIS A 120 1.50 3.25 -4.43
CA HIS A 120 1.36 4.45 -3.63
C HIS A 120 -0.06 5.02 -3.71
N THR A 121 -0.61 5.14 -4.92
CA THR A 121 -1.96 5.66 -5.16
C THR A 121 -3.03 4.79 -4.51
N VAL A 122 -2.91 3.47 -4.60
CA VAL A 122 -3.84 2.54 -3.94
C VAL A 122 -3.75 2.67 -2.43
N LYS A 123 -2.54 2.64 -1.85
CA LYS A 123 -2.35 2.82 -0.39
C LYS A 123 -2.95 4.15 0.09
N LYS A 124 -2.69 5.22 -0.66
CA LYS A 124 -3.27 6.54 -0.40
C LYS A 124 -4.79 6.49 -0.41
N SER A 125 -5.41 5.93 -1.45
CA SER A 125 -6.87 5.84 -1.56
C SER A 125 -7.53 5.05 -0.41
N VAL A 126 -6.88 4.00 0.07
CA VAL A 126 -7.34 3.21 1.21
C VAL A 126 -7.23 4.02 2.51
N VAL A 127 -6.11 4.73 2.69
CA VAL A 127 -5.92 5.60 3.87
C VAL A 127 -6.91 6.75 3.85
N ASP A 128 -7.11 7.39 2.70
CA ASP A 128 -8.10 8.46 2.49
C ASP A 128 -9.49 7.96 2.88
N PHE A 129 -9.90 6.79 2.36
CA PHE A 129 -11.19 6.19 2.68
C PHE A 129 -11.37 5.90 4.19
N VAL A 130 -10.35 5.37 4.85
CA VAL A 130 -10.43 4.99 6.27
C VAL A 130 -10.37 6.19 7.21
N LEU A 131 -9.63 7.24 6.82
CA LEU A 131 -9.45 8.45 7.62
C LEU A 131 -10.50 9.54 7.33
N GLN A 132 -11.30 9.37 6.28
CA GLN A 132 -12.38 10.29 5.96
C GLN A 132 -13.39 10.33 7.12
N ASP A 133 -13.61 11.53 7.68
CA ASP A 133 -14.63 11.73 8.69
C ASP A 133 -16.01 11.60 8.03
N PRO A 134 -16.97 10.84 8.61
CA PRO A 134 -18.35 10.82 8.14
C PRO A 134 -18.98 12.22 7.99
N ALA A 135 -18.52 13.21 8.76
CA ALA A 135 -18.95 14.60 8.67
C ALA A 135 -18.41 15.36 7.44
N ASP A 136 -17.30 14.90 6.85
CA ASP A 136 -16.70 15.47 5.65
C ASP A 136 -17.39 14.99 4.35
N VAL A 137 -18.31 14.02 4.46
CA VAL A 137 -19.19 13.64 3.34
C VAL A 137 -20.20 14.77 3.14
N ILE A 138 -19.80 15.75 2.34
CA ILE A 138 -20.62 16.85 1.84
C ILE A 138 -21.93 16.25 1.34
N VAL A 139 -23.00 16.46 2.10
CA VAL A 139 -24.36 16.16 1.68
C VAL A 139 -24.58 16.99 0.41
N PRO A 140 -24.86 16.37 -0.76
CA PRO A 140 -25.15 17.15 -1.96
C PRO A 140 -26.32 18.10 -1.64
N PRO A 141 -26.23 19.39 -2.02
CA PRO A 141 -27.27 20.36 -1.70
C PRO A 141 -28.59 19.82 -2.25
N LYS A 142 -29.59 19.72 -1.38
CA LYS A 142 -30.96 19.34 -1.77
C LYS A 142 -31.37 20.29 -2.90
N GLN A 143 -31.60 19.75 -4.08
CA GLN A 143 -32.26 20.48 -5.15
C GLN A 143 -33.68 20.78 -4.63
N GLN A 144 -33.91 22.07 -4.39
CA GLN A 144 -35.18 22.63 -3.97
C GLN A 144 -35.99 23.02 -5.21
#